data_AF-Q9BIK7-F1
#
_entry.id   AF-Q9BIK7-F1
#
_cell.length_a   1.000
_cell.length_b   1.000
_cell.length_c   1.000
_cell.angle_alpha   90.00
_cell.angle_beta   90.00
_cell.angle_gamma   90.00
#
_symmetry.space_group_name_H-M   'P 1'
#
loop_
_entity.id
_entity.type
_entity.pdbx_description
1 polymer ?
#
loop_
_entity_poly.entity_id
_entity_poly.type
_entity_poly.pdbx_seq_one_letter_code
_entity_poly.pdbx_strand_id
1 'polypeptide(L)'
;ANNGQCQTCANGQTYASGNCPTCAEGCAKCQSSTSTCTECLAGYCLSNSKCVKCSENSADGNIKGVPNCVSCVAPTTSGPVTCYVTQEPSVNPTDPSTNKGGLPSGAIAGISVAVIVVVGGLVGFLC
;
A
#
# COMPACT_ATOMS: atom_id res chain seq x y z
N ALA A 1 -17.55 -25.00 -9.13
CA ALA A 1 -16.10 -25.34 -9.11
C ALA A 1 -15.83 -26.31 -10.25
N ASN A 2 -14.93 -25.98 -11.19
CA ASN A 2 -14.51 -26.91 -12.24
C ASN A 2 -13.21 -27.59 -11.80
N ASN A 3 -13.31 -28.84 -11.31
CA ASN A 3 -12.16 -29.71 -11.07
C ASN A 3 -11.05 -29.14 -10.12
N GLY A 4 -11.40 -28.25 -9.20
CA GLY A 4 -10.43 -27.62 -8.29
C GLY A 4 -9.52 -26.57 -8.93
N GLN A 5 -9.76 -26.19 -10.18
CA GLN A 5 -8.97 -25.19 -10.90
C GLN A 5 -9.54 -23.78 -10.70
N CYS A 6 -8.66 -22.80 -10.52
CA CYS A 6 -9.03 -21.39 -10.43
C CYS A 6 -9.66 -20.93 -11.76
N GLN A 7 -10.89 -20.41 -11.72
CA GLN A 7 -11.55 -19.86 -12.92
C GLN A 7 -11.26 -18.37 -13.14
N THR A 8 -10.95 -17.67 -12.05
CA THR A 8 -10.65 -16.25 -12.04
C THR A 8 -9.31 -16.04 -11.36
N CYS A 9 -8.54 -15.10 -11.89
CA CYS A 9 -7.25 -14.74 -11.35
C CYS A 9 -7.40 -13.60 -10.33
N ALA A 10 -6.58 -13.59 -9.29
CA ALA A 10 -6.62 -12.55 -8.26
C ALA A 10 -6.34 -11.14 -8.81
N ASN A 11 -5.62 -11.06 -9.94
CA ASN A 11 -5.34 -9.83 -10.67
C ASN A 11 -6.49 -9.39 -11.61
N GLY A 12 -7.65 -10.04 -11.56
CA GLY A 12 -8.83 -9.71 -12.36
C GLY A 12 -8.85 -10.30 -13.77
N GLN A 13 -7.79 -11.03 -14.18
CA GLN A 13 -7.74 -11.67 -15.49
C GLN A 13 -8.54 -12.98 -15.54
N THR A 14 -8.90 -13.38 -16.75
CA THR A 14 -9.46 -14.70 -17.02
C THR A 14 -8.35 -15.74 -16.97
N TYR A 15 -8.64 -16.89 -16.35
CA TYR A 15 -7.73 -18.02 -16.39
C TYR A 15 -7.60 -18.53 -17.82
N ALA A 16 -6.37 -18.64 -18.32
CA ALA A 16 -6.10 -19.05 -19.70
C ALA A 16 -4.90 -20.00 -19.73
N SER A 17 -5.02 -21.08 -20.51
CA SER A 17 -3.90 -22.01 -20.79
C SER A 17 -3.14 -22.52 -19.56
N GLY A 18 -3.82 -22.78 -18.45
CA GLY A 18 -3.19 -23.33 -17.26
C GLY A 18 -2.66 -22.28 -16.28
N ASN A 19 -2.70 -20.99 -16.62
CA ASN A 19 -2.14 -19.92 -15.81
C ASN A 19 -3.02 -18.66 -15.76
N CYS A 20 -2.54 -17.69 -14.98
CA CYS A 20 -3.10 -16.34 -14.91
C CYS A 20 -2.17 -15.38 -15.65
N PRO A 21 -2.63 -14.72 -16.74
CA PRO A 21 -1.84 -13.72 -17.43
C PRO A 21 -1.38 -12.60 -16.50
N THR A 22 -0.13 -12.17 -16.62
CA THR A 22 0.42 -11.07 -15.82
C THR A 22 -0.04 -9.71 -16.36
N CYS A 23 -0.37 -8.78 -15.47
CA CYS A 23 -0.64 -7.39 -15.82
C CYS A 23 0.66 -6.65 -16.17
N ALA A 24 0.53 -5.47 -16.77
CA ALA A 24 1.65 -4.55 -17.03
C ALA A 24 2.42 -4.20 -15.73
N GLU A 25 3.66 -3.73 -15.88
CA GLU A 25 4.50 -3.35 -14.74
C GLU A 25 3.77 -2.35 -13.82
N GLY A 26 3.90 -2.56 -12.50
CA GLY A 26 3.29 -1.69 -11.50
C GLY A 26 1.78 -1.92 -11.31
N CYS A 27 1.16 -2.80 -12.09
CA CYS A 27 -0.27 -3.06 -12.04
C CYS A 27 -0.62 -4.27 -11.17
N ALA A 28 -1.37 -4.06 -10.10
CA ALA A 28 -1.86 -5.11 -9.20
C ALA A 28 -3.08 -5.81 -9.78
N LYS A 29 -4.00 -5.06 -10.41
CA LYS A 29 -5.18 -5.60 -11.10
C LYS A 29 -5.38 -4.93 -12.43
N CYS A 30 -5.69 -5.74 -13.45
CA CYS A 30 -5.98 -5.28 -14.79
C CYS A 30 -7.30 -5.87 -15.30
N GLN A 31 -7.98 -5.11 -16.16
CA GLN A 31 -9.31 -5.45 -16.67
C GLN A 31 -9.34 -5.34 -18.19
N SER A 32 -10.06 -6.23 -18.88
CA SER A 32 -10.20 -6.29 -20.35
C SER A 32 -8.90 -6.62 -21.11
N SER A 33 -7.75 -6.10 -20.67
CA SER A 33 -6.43 -6.42 -21.20
C SER A 33 -5.38 -6.34 -20.08
N THR A 34 -4.22 -6.95 -20.31
CA THR A 34 -3.08 -6.85 -19.38
C THR A 34 -2.51 -5.43 -19.27
N SER A 35 -2.83 -4.55 -20.22
CA SER A 35 -2.36 -3.16 -20.28
C SER A 35 -3.29 -2.15 -19.61
N THR A 36 -4.53 -2.54 -19.32
CA THR A 36 -5.55 -1.65 -18.74
C THR A 36 -5.60 -1.93 -17.24
N CYS A 37 -4.89 -1.11 -16.48
CA CYS A 37 -4.80 -1.25 -15.05
C CYS A 37 -5.99 -0.59 -14.35
N THR A 38 -6.52 -1.26 -13.33
CA THR A 38 -7.57 -0.74 -12.44
C THR A 38 -7.05 -0.52 -11.02
N GLU A 39 -5.97 -1.19 -10.63
CA GLU A 39 -5.34 -1.04 -9.32
C GLU A 39 -3.82 -1.15 -9.43
N CYS A 40 -3.10 -0.20 -8.87
CA CYS A 40 -1.63 -0.16 -8.91
C CYS A 40 -1.00 -0.77 -7.65
N LEU A 41 0.21 -1.28 -7.81
CA LEU A 41 1.06 -1.72 -6.71
C LEU A 41 1.52 -0.51 -5.87
N ALA A 42 1.94 -0.78 -4.63
CA ALA A 42 2.56 0.24 -3.78
C ALA A 42 3.78 0.88 -4.51
N GLY A 43 3.97 2.18 -4.32
CA GLY A 43 4.96 2.97 -5.05
C GLY A 43 4.50 3.42 -6.44
N TYR A 44 3.27 3.13 -6.85
CA TYR A 44 2.69 3.59 -8.12
C TYR A 44 1.32 4.26 -7.90
N CYS A 45 0.98 5.21 -8.76
CA CYS A 45 -0.34 5.85 -8.83
C CYS A 45 -1.02 5.56 -10.17
N LEU A 46 -2.35 5.47 -10.13
CA LEU A 46 -3.16 5.23 -11.33
C LEU A 46 -3.37 6.52 -12.13
N SER A 47 -3.01 6.48 -13.40
CA SER A 47 -3.19 7.56 -14.37
C SER A 47 -3.64 7.02 -15.71
N ASN A 48 -4.84 7.39 -16.15
CA ASN A 48 -5.41 6.99 -17.44
C ASN A 48 -5.31 5.47 -17.72
N SER A 49 -5.64 4.64 -16.72
CA SER A 49 -5.53 3.17 -16.73
C SER A 49 -4.10 2.61 -16.80
N LYS A 50 -3.09 3.41 -16.48
CA LYS A 50 -1.68 2.99 -16.35
C LYS A 50 -1.14 3.33 -14.97
N CYS A 51 -0.20 2.54 -14.49
CA CYS A 51 0.47 2.80 -13.23
C CYS A 51 1.77 3.56 -13.49
N VAL A 52 1.94 4.69 -12.80
CA VAL A 52 3.14 5.53 -12.89
C VAL A 52 3.83 5.51 -11.54
N LYS A 53 5.16 5.30 -11.52
CA LYS A 53 5.93 5.30 -10.27
C LYS A 53 5.81 6.66 -9.58
N CYS A 54 5.58 6.63 -8.28
CA CYS A 54 5.50 7.82 -7.45
C CYS A 54 6.79 8.65 -7.46
N SER A 55 7.94 8.02 -7.73
CA SER A 55 9.24 8.67 -7.78
C SER A 55 9.67 9.14 -9.16
N GLU A 56 8.90 8.85 -10.21
CA GLU A 56 9.26 9.17 -11.60
C GLU A 56 8.18 10.00 -12.29
N ASN A 57 8.58 10.69 -13.35
CA ASN A 57 7.64 11.44 -14.18
C ASN A 57 6.91 10.48 -15.13
N SER A 58 5.64 10.74 -15.41
CA SER A 58 4.93 10.02 -16.48
C SER A 58 5.52 10.36 -17.85
N ALA A 59 5.43 9.42 -18.80
CA ALA A 59 5.90 9.61 -20.17
C ALA A 59 5.19 10.77 -20.89
N ASP A 60 3.91 10.96 -20.58
CA ASP A 60 3.07 12.07 -21.05
C ASP A 60 3.31 13.40 -20.31
N GLY A 61 4.13 13.40 -19.25
CA GLY A 61 4.51 14.60 -18.51
C GLY A 61 3.41 15.19 -17.62
N ASN A 62 2.23 14.57 -17.52
CA ASN A 62 1.16 15.04 -16.63
C ASN A 62 1.46 14.76 -15.16
N ILE A 63 2.31 13.78 -14.88
CA ILE A 63 2.70 13.42 -13.53
C ILE A 63 4.17 13.75 -13.32
N LYS A 64 4.45 14.47 -12.24
CA LYS A 64 5.81 14.70 -11.75
C LYS A 64 6.04 13.86 -10.50
N GLY A 65 7.04 13.00 -10.55
CA GLY A 65 7.40 12.13 -9.44
C GLY A 65 8.05 12.90 -8.30
N VAL A 66 7.87 12.41 -7.08
CA VAL A 66 8.56 12.90 -5.87
C VAL A 66 9.62 11.86 -5.47
N PRO A 67 10.91 12.21 -5.43
CA PRO A 67 11.96 11.27 -5.10
C PRO A 67 11.74 10.63 -3.71
N ASN A 68 12.10 9.35 -3.60
CA ASN A 68 11.90 8.52 -2.40
C ASN A 68 10.44 8.31 -1.98
N CYS A 69 9.45 8.63 -2.83
CA CYS A 69 8.05 8.39 -2.48
C CYS A 69 7.66 6.92 -2.66
N VAL A 70 7.19 6.27 -1.59
CA VAL A 70 6.76 4.86 -1.59
C VAL A 70 5.24 4.68 -1.64
N SER A 71 4.47 5.75 -1.39
CA SER A 71 3.02 5.76 -1.56
C SER A 71 2.56 7.15 -1.97
N CYS A 72 1.80 7.26 -3.05
CA CYS A 72 1.32 8.52 -3.57
C CYS A 72 -0.06 8.42 -4.20
N VAL A 73 -0.69 9.58 -4.41
CA VAL A 73 -1.87 9.73 -5.27
C VAL A 73 -1.54 10.56 -6.50
N ALA A 74 -2.14 10.19 -7.62
CA ALA A 74 -2.05 10.95 -8.85
C ALA A 74 -2.71 12.33 -8.66
N PRO A 75 -2.15 13.39 -9.25
CA PRO A 75 -2.76 14.70 -9.18
C PRO A 75 -4.03 14.76 -10.06
N THR A 76 -4.98 15.62 -9.69
CA THR A 76 -6.22 15.84 -10.46
C THR A 76 -5.98 16.64 -11.73
N THR A 77 -4.92 17.46 -11.74
CA THR A 77 -4.43 18.22 -12.90
C THR A 77 -2.95 17.90 -13.13
N SER A 78 -2.42 18.25 -14.29
CA SER A 78 -0.98 18.08 -14.55
C SER A 78 -0.14 18.70 -13.43
N GLY A 79 0.75 17.92 -12.83
CA GLY A 79 1.46 18.35 -11.63
C GLY A 79 2.19 17.23 -10.88
N PRO A 80 2.74 17.54 -9.70
CA PRO A 80 3.40 16.56 -8.85
C PRO A 80 2.42 15.61 -8.17
N VAL A 81 2.84 14.36 -7.98
CA VAL A 81 2.09 13.43 -7.12
C VAL A 81 2.08 13.94 -5.68
N THR A 82 0.98 13.68 -4.98
CA THR A 82 0.95 13.90 -3.52
C THR A 82 1.50 12.67 -2.84
N CYS A 83 2.67 12.80 -2.22
CA CYS A 83 3.33 11.71 -1.52
C CYS A 83 2.80 11.57 -0.08
N TYR A 84 2.39 10.36 0.30
CA TYR A 84 1.93 10.05 1.66
C TYR A 84 3.01 9.40 2.52
N VAL A 85 3.91 8.65 1.90
CA VAL A 85 5.00 7.96 2.61
C VAL A 85 6.26 8.11 1.79
N THR A 86 7.33 8.54 2.44
CA THR A 86 8.68 8.59 1.86
C THR A 86 9.57 7.53 2.52
N GLN A 87 10.50 6.97 1.75
CA GLN A 87 11.62 6.22 2.29
C GLN A 87 12.65 7.23 2.78
N GLU A 88 12.89 7.32 4.09
CA GLU A 88 14.09 8.01 4.57
C GLU A 88 15.33 7.26 4.05
N PRO A 89 16.38 7.96 3.57
CA PRO A 89 17.62 7.29 3.19
C PRO A 89 18.15 6.53 4.40
N SER A 90 18.38 5.23 4.20
CA SER A 90 18.87 4.34 5.24
C SER A 90 20.08 4.96 5.92
N VAL A 91 19.97 5.08 7.24
CA VAL A 91 21.00 5.49 8.19
C VAL A 91 22.43 5.12 7.77
N ASN A 92 23.31 6.11 7.91
CA ASN A 92 24.76 5.97 7.87
C ASN A 92 25.19 4.76 8.75
N PRO A 93 26.03 3.82 8.27
CA PRO A 93 26.25 2.50 8.89
C PRO A 93 27.11 2.50 10.18
N THR A 94 27.08 3.55 11.00
CA THR A 94 27.89 3.66 12.23
C THR A 94 27.06 3.63 13.52
N ASP A 95 25.75 3.34 13.48
CA ASP A 95 24.92 3.29 14.69
C ASP A 95 24.30 1.90 14.90
N PRO A 96 24.48 1.26 16.08
CA PRO A 96 24.05 -0.10 16.33
C PRO A 96 22.53 -0.16 16.55
N SER A 97 21.82 -0.58 15.50
CA SER A 97 20.59 -1.39 15.56
C SER A 97 19.64 -1.14 16.75
N THR A 98 18.64 -0.27 16.55
CA THR A 98 17.28 -0.52 17.06
C THR A 98 16.26 -0.13 15.98
N ASN A 99 15.54 -1.13 15.45
CA ASN A 99 14.29 -1.06 14.67
C ASN A 99 13.75 0.36 14.39
N LYS A 100 13.96 0.88 13.17
CA LYS A 100 13.33 2.14 12.73
C LYS A 100 12.82 1.97 11.30
N GLY A 101 11.51 2.11 11.12
CA GLY A 101 10.87 2.02 9.81
C GLY A 101 9.44 1.46 9.79
N GLY A 102 8.81 1.22 10.95
CA GLY A 102 7.35 1.12 11.02
C GLY A 102 6.73 2.50 10.86
N LEU A 103 5.80 2.62 9.91
CA LEU A 103 4.67 3.56 9.72
C LEU A 103 4.72 4.88 10.53
N PRO A 104 4.38 6.04 9.92
CA PRO A 104 4.43 7.34 10.59
C PRO A 104 3.64 7.28 11.91
N SER A 105 4.36 7.29 13.03
CA SER A 105 3.79 7.19 14.38
C SER A 105 3.18 8.52 14.84
N GLY A 106 2.66 9.31 13.90
CA GLY A 106 2.09 10.63 14.13
C GLY A 106 0.60 10.57 14.46
N ALA A 107 0.18 9.77 15.45
CA ALA A 107 -1.16 9.86 16.04
C ALA A 107 -1.34 9.12 17.38
N ILE A 108 -0.29 8.73 18.11
CA ILE A 108 -0.47 8.21 19.47
C ILE A 108 -0.31 9.38 20.45
N ALA A 109 -1.33 10.25 20.47
CA ALA A 109 -1.58 11.13 21.58
C ALA A 109 -1.85 10.26 22.83
N GLY A 110 -1.22 10.62 23.94
CA GLY A 110 -0.99 9.74 25.09
C GLY A 110 -2.23 9.05 25.62
N ILE A 111 -2.15 7.73 25.73
CA ILE A 111 -3.00 6.99 26.66
C ILE A 111 -2.39 7.22 28.04
N SER A 112 -2.89 8.25 28.74
CA SER A 112 -2.68 8.39 30.17
C SER A 112 -3.30 7.17 30.85
N VAL A 113 -2.47 6.20 31.22
CA VAL A 113 -2.90 5.04 31.99
C VAL A 113 -3.23 5.52 33.40
N ALA A 114 -4.48 5.91 33.61
CA ALA A 114 -5.03 6.00 34.94
C ALA A 114 -5.18 4.57 35.46
N VAL A 115 -4.22 4.14 36.28
CA VAL A 115 -4.29 2.89 37.02
C VAL A 115 -5.46 3.02 38.00
N ILE A 116 -6.64 2.57 37.59
CA ILE A 116 -7.73 2.34 38.54
C ILE A 116 -7.43 1.00 39.19
N VAL A 117 -6.72 1.06 40.33
CA VAL A 117 -6.66 -0.04 41.28
C VAL A 117 -8.09 -0.24 41.80
N VAL A 118 -8.84 -1.15 41.19
CA VAL A 118 -10.05 -1.68 41.83
C VAL A 118 -9.55 -2.59 42.94
N VAL A 119 -9.32 -1.98 44.09
CA VAL A 119 -9.12 -2.69 45.36
C VAL A 119 -10.37 -3.53 45.60
N GLY A 120 -10.14 -4.80 45.89
CA GLY A 120 -11.18 -5.82 45.97
C GLY A 120 -12.27 -5.57 47.00
N GLY A 121 -13.36 -6.28 46.76
CA GLY A 121 -14.50 -6.47 47.65
C GLY A 121 -15.65 -6.97 46.77
N LEU A 122 -16.41 -8.00 47.08
CA LEU A 122 -16.52 -8.83 48.26
C LEU A 122 -17.50 -9.93 47.82
N VAL A 123 -17.15 -11.20 48.00
CA VAL A 123 -18.06 -12.28 48.39
C VAL A 123 -19.40 -12.42 47.64
N GLY A 124 -19.50 -13.49 46.84
CA GLY A 124 -20.57 -14.47 46.92
C GLY A 124 -21.94 -14.13 46.30
N PHE A 125 -22.43 -15.02 45.44
CA PHE A 125 -23.76 -15.64 45.48
C PHE A 125 -23.81 -16.62 44.28
N LEU A 126 -23.55 -17.91 44.47
CA LEU A 126 -24.53 -18.98 44.75
C LEU A 126 -25.66 -19.09 43.70
N CYS A 127 -25.77 -20.31 43.15
CA CYS A 127 -26.79 -20.88 42.25
C CYS A 127 -26.57 -20.69 40.74
#